data_AF-A0A6P0MTZ8-F1
#
_entry.id   AF-A0A6P0MTZ8-F1
#
_cell.length_a   1.000
_cell.length_b   1.000
_cell.length_c   1.000
_cell.angle_alpha   90.00
_cell.angle_beta   90.00
_cell.angle_gamma   90.00
#
_symmetry.space_group_name_H-M   'P 1'
#
loop_
_entity.id
_entity.type
_entity.pdbx_description
1 polymer ?
#
loop_
_entity_poly.entity_id
_entity_poly.type
_entity_poly.pdbx_seq_one_letter_code
_entity_poly.pdbx_strand_id
1 'polypeptide(L)'
;MEGIEVRHLRSNELIWSQTLEPTTNKITYQGEELEPEQVYFWRETVPLETLPTKIVFRIMNKEERDRISTELAELESQLETEGASESDIILARVNYFAERQLWSDALQEAYSVENPSGELADFLEKFEAHNFCPPQGGN
;
A
#
# COMPACT_ATOMS: atom_id res chain seq x y z
N MET A 1 1.85 22.88 -7.34
CA MET A 1 0.88 22.32 -6.40
C MET A 1 1.36 20.91 -6.14
N GLU A 2 1.78 20.65 -4.91
CA GLU A 2 2.31 19.35 -4.53
C GLU A 2 1.17 18.35 -4.41
N GLY A 3 1.44 17.12 -4.78
CA GLY A 3 0.42 16.14 -5.06
C GLY A 3 1.02 14.84 -5.54
N ILE A 4 0.16 13.91 -5.89
CA ILE A 4 0.52 12.63 -6.47
C ILE A 4 -0.29 12.39 -7.74
N GLU A 5 0.27 11.67 -8.67
CA GLU A 5 -0.46 11.15 -9.83
C GLU A 5 -0.06 9.71 -10.14
N VAL A 6 -1.02 8.97 -10.71
CA VAL A 6 -0.85 7.64 -11.27
C VAL A 6 -1.05 7.73 -12.77
N ARG A 7 -0.12 7.14 -13.52
CA ARG A 7 -0.12 7.15 -14.98
C ARG A 7 0.12 5.77 -15.54
N HIS A 8 -0.47 5.51 -16.71
CA HIS A 8 -0.14 4.32 -17.47
C HIS A 8 1.30 4.39 -17.99
N LEU A 9 2.09 3.32 -17.82
CA LEU A 9 3.54 3.38 -18.06
C LEU A 9 3.89 3.65 -19.52
N ARG A 10 3.15 3.06 -20.47
CA ARG A 10 3.48 3.12 -21.90
C ARG A 10 2.91 4.35 -22.60
N SER A 11 1.64 4.66 -22.37
CA SER A 11 0.96 5.80 -23.00
C SER A 11 1.23 7.12 -22.28
N ASN A 12 1.72 7.06 -21.04
CA ASN A 12 1.85 8.22 -20.15
C ASN A 12 0.51 8.92 -19.86
N GLU A 13 -0.60 8.24 -20.12
CA GLU A 13 -1.95 8.69 -19.84
C GLU A 13 -2.14 8.91 -18.34
N LEU A 14 -2.76 10.04 -17.98
CA LEU A 14 -3.11 10.34 -16.59
C LEU A 14 -4.33 9.50 -16.20
N ILE A 15 -4.15 8.61 -15.23
CA ILE A 15 -5.22 7.76 -14.72
C ILE A 15 -5.89 8.42 -13.52
N TRP A 16 -5.09 9.00 -12.63
CA TRP A 16 -5.58 9.64 -11.42
C TRP A 16 -4.58 10.65 -10.88
N SER A 17 -5.06 11.69 -10.21
CA SER A 17 -4.22 12.65 -9.49
C SER A 17 -4.95 13.22 -8.28
N GLN A 18 -4.19 13.56 -7.25
CA GLN A 18 -4.69 14.24 -6.07
C GLN A 18 -3.69 15.28 -5.58
N THR A 19 -4.19 16.47 -5.25
CA THR A 19 -3.45 17.48 -4.49
C THR A 19 -3.36 17.08 -3.03
N LEU A 20 -2.20 17.26 -2.42
CA LEU A 20 -1.95 16.89 -1.03
C LEU A 20 -1.79 18.14 -0.15
N GLU A 21 -2.39 18.09 1.05
CA GLU A 21 -2.08 19.06 2.10
C GLU A 21 -0.73 18.72 2.73
N PRO A 22 0.05 19.70 3.23
CA PRO A 22 1.40 19.46 3.78
C PRO A 22 1.45 18.45 4.94
N THR A 23 0.35 18.26 5.66
CA THR A 23 0.24 17.32 6.79
C THR A 23 -0.18 15.91 6.37
N THR A 24 -0.38 15.66 5.08
CA THR A 24 -0.83 14.36 4.58
C THR A 24 0.33 13.37 4.56
N ASN A 25 0.26 12.34 5.39
CA ASN A 25 1.27 11.27 5.46
C ASN A 25 0.78 9.93 4.87
N LYS A 26 -0.51 9.81 4.57
CA LYS A 26 -1.15 8.64 3.97
C LYS A 26 -2.27 9.07 3.04
N ILE A 27 -2.40 8.37 1.92
CA ILE A 27 -3.53 8.46 1.01
C ILE A 27 -3.92 7.06 0.54
N THR A 28 -5.19 6.92 0.18
CA THR A 28 -5.69 5.75 -0.52
C THR A 28 -5.97 6.14 -1.95
N TYR A 29 -5.61 5.29 -2.90
CA TYR A 29 -5.99 5.48 -4.29
C TYR A 29 -7.51 5.46 -4.42
N GLN A 30 -8.08 6.50 -5.04
CA GLN A 30 -9.54 6.67 -5.23
C GLN A 30 -9.93 6.80 -6.71
N GLY A 31 -9.03 6.40 -7.62
CA GLY A 31 -9.33 6.36 -9.05
C GLY A 31 -10.11 5.11 -9.44
N GLU A 32 -10.32 4.95 -10.74
CA GLU A 32 -10.95 3.75 -11.31
C GLU A 32 -10.07 2.50 -11.09
N GLU A 33 -10.70 1.32 -11.07
CA GLU A 33 -9.97 0.06 -10.91
C GLU A 33 -8.92 -0.10 -12.01
N LEU A 34 -7.67 -0.36 -11.60
CA LEU A 34 -6.56 -0.55 -12.53
C LEU A 34 -6.64 -1.92 -13.17
N GLU A 35 -6.26 -1.99 -14.45
CA GLU A 35 -6.39 -3.22 -15.22
C GLU A 35 -5.35 -4.27 -14.79
N PRO A 36 -5.75 -5.54 -14.62
CA PRO A 36 -4.83 -6.65 -14.34
C PRO A 36 -3.70 -6.75 -15.37
N GLU A 37 -2.53 -7.17 -14.90
CA GLU A 37 -1.30 -7.34 -15.69
C GLU A 37 -0.73 -6.07 -16.33
N GLN A 38 -1.44 -4.94 -16.28
CA GLN A 38 -0.93 -3.66 -16.77
C GLN A 38 0.10 -3.06 -15.83
N VAL A 39 0.93 -2.18 -16.40
CA VAL A 39 2.03 -1.53 -15.68
C VAL A 39 1.78 -0.03 -15.62
N TYR A 40 1.86 0.50 -14.41
CA TYR A 40 1.64 1.90 -14.10
C TYR A 40 2.87 2.45 -13.38
N PHE A 41 2.85 3.75 -13.16
CA PHE A 41 3.74 4.35 -12.19
C PHE A 41 3.00 5.46 -11.45
N TRP A 42 3.41 5.67 -10.20
CA TRP A 42 3.05 6.87 -9.47
C TRP A 42 4.26 7.79 -9.36
N ARG A 43 3.98 9.09 -9.26
CA ARG A 43 4.99 10.11 -8.97
C ARG A 43 4.38 11.31 -8.26
N GLU A 44 5.23 12.04 -7.57
CA GLU A 44 4.90 13.33 -6.99
C GLU A 44 4.72 14.40 -8.09
N THR A 45 3.77 15.32 -7.90
CA THR A 45 3.64 16.52 -8.72
C THR A 45 4.50 17.65 -8.14
N VAL A 46 5.79 17.61 -8.46
CA VAL A 46 6.78 18.60 -8.00
C VAL A 46 6.94 19.76 -8.99
N PRO A 47 7.49 20.92 -8.57
CA PRO A 47 7.86 22.01 -9.48
C PRO A 47 8.82 21.55 -10.60
N LEU A 48 8.84 22.26 -11.72
CA LEU A 48 9.65 21.89 -12.90
C LEU A 48 11.15 21.77 -12.63
N GLU A 49 11.65 22.47 -11.61
CA GLU A 49 13.06 22.44 -11.20
C GLU A 49 13.44 21.19 -10.39
N THR A 50 12.44 20.39 -9.98
CA THR A 50 12.62 19.18 -9.18
C THR A 50 12.36 17.95 -10.03
N LEU A 51 13.21 16.92 -9.91
CA LEU A 51 12.96 15.64 -10.55
C LEU A 51 11.97 14.83 -9.70
N PRO A 52 10.78 14.49 -10.23
CA PRO A 52 9.83 13.68 -9.48
C PRO A 52 10.35 12.25 -9.31
N THR A 53 10.21 11.70 -8.10
CA THR A 53 10.39 10.26 -7.88
C THR A 53 9.34 9.50 -8.67
N LYS A 54 9.78 8.51 -9.46
CA LYS A 54 8.90 7.64 -10.23
C LYS A 54 9.01 6.21 -9.72
N ILE A 55 7.92 5.67 -9.20
CA ILE A 55 7.83 4.29 -8.75
C ILE A 55 6.93 3.51 -9.69
N VAL A 56 7.49 2.47 -10.32
CA VAL A 56 6.81 1.63 -11.30
C VAL A 56 6.24 0.40 -10.59
N PHE A 57 5.01 0.03 -10.92
CA PHE A 57 4.36 -1.16 -10.39
C PHE A 57 3.49 -1.83 -11.45
N ARG A 58 3.28 -3.14 -11.30
CA ARG A 58 2.41 -3.94 -12.16
C ARG A 58 1.23 -4.44 -11.34
N ILE A 59 0.03 -4.38 -11.92
CA ILE A 59 -1.16 -4.96 -11.30
C ILE A 59 -1.10 -6.47 -11.42
N MET A 60 -1.36 -7.15 -10.30
CA MET A 60 -1.47 -8.60 -10.24
C MET A 60 -2.49 -9.12 -11.26
N ASN A 61 -2.26 -10.31 -11.80
CA ASN A 61 -3.25 -10.94 -12.67
C ASN A 61 -4.49 -11.35 -11.86
N LYS A 62 -5.61 -11.55 -12.56
CA LYS A 62 -6.90 -11.85 -11.91
C LYS A 62 -6.89 -13.20 -11.18
N GLU A 63 -6.29 -14.24 -11.76
CA GLU A 63 -6.28 -15.59 -11.19
C GLU A 63 -5.56 -15.64 -9.84
N GLU A 64 -4.39 -15.00 -9.76
CA GLU A 64 -3.59 -14.90 -8.54
C GLU A 64 -4.31 -14.07 -7.47
N ARG A 65 -4.94 -12.95 -7.86
CA ARG A 65 -5.75 -12.13 -6.96
C ARG A 65 -6.95 -12.90 -6.40
N ASP A 66 -7.65 -13.65 -7.23
CA ASP A 66 -8.80 -14.45 -6.84
C ASP A 66 -8.36 -15.60 -5.89
N ARG A 67 -7.19 -16.21 -6.16
CA ARG A 67 -6.60 -17.22 -5.26
C ARG A 67 -6.27 -16.63 -3.89
N ILE A 68 -5.60 -15.48 -3.85
CA ILE A 68 -5.26 -14.80 -2.59
C ILE A 68 -6.52 -14.42 -1.80
N SER A 69 -7.55 -13.94 -2.49
CA SER A 69 -8.82 -13.59 -1.86
C SER A 69 -9.50 -14.81 -1.22
N THR A 70 -9.39 -15.97 -1.88
CA THR A 70 -9.90 -17.25 -1.34
C THR A 70 -9.08 -17.70 -0.12
N GLU A 71 -7.74 -17.70 -0.23
CA GLU A 71 -6.85 -18.07 0.88
C GLU A 71 -7.06 -17.18 2.12
N LEU A 72 -7.27 -15.87 1.93
CA LEU A 72 -7.54 -14.93 3.02
C LEU A 72 -8.91 -15.17 3.67
N ALA A 73 -9.94 -15.45 2.88
CA ALA A 73 -11.28 -15.74 3.42
C ALA A 73 -11.28 -17.04 4.24
N GLU A 74 -10.54 -18.06 3.79
CA GLU A 74 -10.36 -19.32 4.54
C GLU A 74 -9.59 -19.08 5.86
N LEU A 75 -8.50 -18.31 5.81
CA LEU A 75 -7.72 -17.93 7.00
C LEU A 75 -8.58 -17.17 8.02
N GLU A 76 -9.34 -16.17 7.57
CA GLU A 76 -10.22 -15.36 8.41
C GLU A 76 -11.29 -16.23 9.08
N SER A 77 -11.99 -17.08 8.30
CA SER A 77 -13.02 -17.98 8.82
C SER A 77 -12.49 -18.98 9.85
N GLN A 78 -11.26 -19.49 9.63
CA GLN A 78 -10.61 -20.37 10.59
C GLN A 78 -10.34 -19.65 11.92
N LEU A 79 -9.72 -18.47 11.87
CA LEU A 79 -9.37 -17.70 13.06
C LEU A 79 -10.61 -17.24 13.84
N GLU A 80 -11.67 -16.83 13.15
CA GLU A 80 -12.96 -16.52 13.77
C GLU A 80 -13.54 -17.73 14.53
N THR A 81 -13.45 -18.92 13.94
CA THR A 81 -13.91 -20.17 14.58
C THR A 81 -13.09 -20.52 15.82
N GLU A 82 -11.81 -20.18 15.82
CA GLU A 82 -10.90 -20.34 16.96
C GLU A 82 -11.09 -19.25 18.04
N GLY A 83 -11.91 -18.24 17.77
CA GLY A 83 -12.20 -17.14 18.70
C GLY A 83 -11.11 -16.06 18.73
N ALA A 84 -10.34 -15.92 17.65
CA ALA A 84 -9.33 -14.87 17.50
C ALA A 84 -9.97 -13.47 17.58
N SER A 85 -9.21 -12.50 18.10
CA SER A 85 -9.66 -11.11 18.08
C SER A 85 -9.51 -10.49 16.69
N GLU A 86 -10.22 -9.40 16.42
CA GLU A 86 -10.08 -8.64 15.17
C GLU A 86 -8.63 -8.20 14.91
N SER A 87 -7.91 -7.80 15.95
CA SER A 87 -6.49 -7.43 15.84
C SER A 87 -5.60 -8.61 15.44
N ASP A 88 -5.91 -9.82 15.93
CA ASP A 88 -5.16 -11.03 15.59
C ASP A 88 -5.42 -11.46 14.14
N ILE A 89 -6.68 -11.34 13.69
CA ILE A 89 -7.07 -11.61 12.30
C ILE A 89 -6.35 -10.66 11.35
N ILE A 90 -6.34 -9.36 11.67
CA ILE A 90 -5.64 -8.36 10.84
C ILE A 90 -4.14 -8.62 10.81
N LEU A 91 -3.53 -8.93 11.95
CA LEU A 91 -2.11 -9.30 11.99
C LEU A 91 -1.81 -10.54 11.14
N ALA A 92 -2.68 -11.56 11.19
CA ALA A 92 -2.54 -12.75 10.34
C ALA A 92 -2.62 -12.39 8.84
N ARG A 93 -3.51 -11.48 8.44
CA ARG A 93 -3.59 -10.96 7.06
C ARG A 93 -2.33 -10.18 6.67
N VAL A 94 -1.84 -9.30 7.54
CA VAL A 94 -0.57 -8.57 7.35
C VAL A 94 0.58 -9.53 7.11
N ASN A 95 0.72 -10.56 7.96
CA ASN A 95 1.76 -11.58 7.83
C ASN A 95 1.60 -12.39 6.53
N TYR A 96 0.37 -12.79 6.19
CA TYR A 96 0.08 -13.51 4.95
C TYR A 96 0.60 -12.75 3.71
N PHE A 97 0.36 -11.43 3.64
CA PHE A 97 0.83 -10.59 2.55
C PHE A 97 2.36 -10.39 2.61
N ALA A 98 2.92 -10.11 3.79
CA ALA A 98 4.34 -9.87 3.98
C ALA A 98 5.21 -11.08 3.59
N GLU A 99 4.79 -12.30 3.97
CA GLU A 99 5.47 -13.56 3.62
C GLU A 99 5.50 -13.80 2.10
N ARG A 100 4.50 -13.28 1.38
CA ARG A 100 4.41 -13.33 -0.09
C ARG A 100 5.05 -12.13 -0.78
N GLN A 101 5.75 -11.26 -0.02
CA GLN A 101 6.36 -10.02 -0.50
C GLN A 101 5.35 -9.00 -1.10
N LEU A 102 4.08 -9.12 -0.74
CA LEU A 102 3.01 -8.19 -1.12
C LEU A 102 2.95 -7.02 -0.13
N TRP A 103 4.05 -6.27 -0.04
CA TRP A 103 4.24 -5.24 0.99
C TRP A 103 3.24 -4.09 0.93
N SER A 104 2.76 -3.72 -0.25
CA SER A 104 1.72 -2.69 -0.38
C SER A 104 0.42 -3.12 0.30
N ASP A 105 -0.02 -4.37 0.08
CA ASP A 105 -1.21 -4.93 0.71
C ASP A 105 -1.00 -5.10 2.23
N ALA A 106 0.16 -5.62 2.65
CA ALA A 106 0.50 -5.76 4.07
C ALA A 106 0.42 -4.42 4.82
N LEU A 107 0.97 -3.35 4.24
CA LEU A 107 0.92 -2.01 4.84
C LEU A 107 -0.48 -1.41 4.79
N GLN A 108 -1.25 -1.65 3.71
CA GLN A 108 -2.62 -1.16 3.63
C GLN A 108 -3.49 -1.75 4.75
N GLU A 109 -3.36 -3.05 5.03
CA GLU A 109 -4.03 -3.73 6.16
C GLU A 109 -3.54 -3.19 7.51
N ALA A 110 -2.21 -3.11 7.70
CA ALA A 110 -1.66 -2.66 8.98
C ALA A 110 -2.10 -1.24 9.33
N TYR A 111 -2.12 -0.34 8.33
CA TYR A 111 -2.54 1.05 8.50
C TYR A 111 -4.06 1.27 8.38
N SER A 112 -4.90 0.24 8.16
CA SER A 112 -6.36 0.41 8.18
C SER A 112 -6.92 0.43 9.60
N VAL A 113 -6.14 -0.01 10.59
CA VAL A 113 -6.51 0.02 12.01
C VAL A 113 -6.12 1.36 12.62
N GLU A 114 -7.08 2.11 13.13
CA GLU A 114 -6.82 3.43 13.72
C GLU A 114 -5.99 3.35 15.01
N ASN A 115 -6.18 2.31 15.81
CA ASN A 115 -5.49 2.11 17.09
C ASN A 115 -4.93 0.68 17.17
N PRO A 116 -3.85 0.37 16.42
CA PRO A 116 -3.23 -0.94 16.45
C PRO A 116 -2.69 -1.21 17.86
N SER A 117 -2.71 -2.47 18.28
CA SER A 117 -2.22 -2.88 19.61
C SER A 117 -1.50 -4.21 19.54
N GLY A 118 -0.75 -4.54 20.60
CA GLY A 118 0.03 -5.77 20.66
C GLY A 118 1.01 -5.89 19.51
N GLU A 119 1.09 -7.08 18.92
CA GLU A 119 2.04 -7.40 17.84
C GLU A 119 1.82 -6.56 16.56
N LEU A 120 0.60 -6.08 16.30
CA LEU A 120 0.34 -5.19 15.16
C LEU A 120 0.97 -3.81 15.36
N ALA A 121 0.97 -3.28 16.58
CA ALA A 121 1.67 -2.04 16.90
C ALA A 121 3.20 -2.22 16.78
N ASP A 122 3.73 -3.33 17.28
CA ASP A 122 5.16 -3.66 17.18
C ASP A 122 5.62 -3.79 15.72
N PHE A 123 4.77 -4.35 14.84
CA PHE A 123 5.04 -4.43 13.40
C PHE A 123 5.20 -3.03 12.78
N LEU A 124 4.27 -2.12 13.06
CA LEU A 124 4.29 -0.75 12.54
C LEU A 124 5.48 0.05 13.09
N GLU A 125 5.79 -0.06 14.38
CA GLU A 125 6.94 0.62 14.98
C GLU A 125 8.26 0.20 14.32
N LYS A 126 8.44 -1.12 14.09
CA LYS A 126 9.63 -1.63 13.40
C LYS A 126 9.71 -1.17 11.95
N PHE A 127 8.57 -1.09 11.28
CA PHE A 127 8.50 -0.60 9.91
C PHE A 127 8.88 0.89 9.84
N GLU A 128 8.32 1.72 10.70
CA GLU A 128 8.60 3.16 10.76
C GLU A 128 10.04 3.48 11.19
N ALA A 129 10.63 2.66 12.05
CA ALA A 129 12.04 2.76 12.42
C ALA A 129 12.98 2.51 11.23
N HIS A 130 12.51 1.80 10.20
CA HIS A 130 13.25 1.61 8.96
C HIS A 130 13.12 2.91 8.15
N ASN A 131 14.11 3.79 8.26
CA ASN A 131 14.13 5.10 7.61
C ASN A 131 14.15 4.98 6.07
N PHE A 132 12.99 4.70 5.46
CA PHE A 132 12.82 4.51 4.01
C PHE A 132 13.00 5.80 3.22
N CYS A 133 12.76 6.95 3.86
CA CYS A 133 12.91 8.28 3.30
C CYS A 133 13.95 9.06 4.12
N PRO A 134 15.25 8.74 3.98
CA PRO A 134 16.27 9.47 4.70
C PRO A 134 16.16 10.97 4.36
N PRO A 135 16.35 11.87 5.35
CA PRO A 135 16.30 13.30 5.09
C PRO A 135 17.28 13.62 3.96
N GLN A 136 16.77 14.19 2.87
CA GLN A 136 17.62 14.63 1.78
C GLN A 136 18.52 15.73 2.34
N GLY A 137 19.82 15.46 2.41
CA GLY A 137 20.80 16.36 3.02
C GLY A 137 20.71 17.75 2.38
N GLY A 138 20.40 18.75 3.21
CA GLY A 138 20.54 20.15 2.82
C GLY A 138 22.02 20.47 2.61
N ASN A 139 22.34 20.97 1.42
CA ASN A 139 23.56 21.75 1.20
C ASN A 139 23.30 23.21 1.57
#